data_AF-S6VLB7-F1
#
_entry.id   AF-S6VLB7-F1
#
_cell.length_a   1.000
_cell.length_b   1.000
_cell.length_c   1.000
_cell.angle_alpha   90.00
_cell.angle_beta   90.00
_cell.angle_gamma   90.00
#
_symmetry.space_group_name_H-M   'P 1'
#
loop_
_entity.id
_entity.type
_entity.pdbx_description
1 polymer ?
#
loop_
_entity_poly.entity_id
_entity_poly.type
_entity_poly.pdbx_seq_one_letter_code
_entity_poly.pdbx_strand_id
1 'polypeptide(L)'
;MQVSVDDCNHAARNNIKKAMIYHPQHKKYFAMQRLNLNHLHTFSLVIAHGSFSAAAEHLHLTQPAVSLQVRQLETRLNLKLIERVGKRLKPTSAGNTLLEHIARIDAVVEDALLELSSHASGVAGQV
;
A
#
# COMPACT_ATOMS: atom_id res chain seq x y z
N MET A 1 -30.00 -42.23 14.92
CA MET A 1 -28.76 -41.94 14.17
C MET A 1 -28.99 -40.63 13.41
N GLN A 2 -29.07 -39.50 14.11
CA GLN A 2 -27.99 -38.54 14.44
C GLN A 2 -27.51 -37.68 13.24
N VAL A 3 -27.94 -36.39 13.26
CA VAL A 3 -27.27 -35.10 12.90
C VAL A 3 -26.73 -34.92 11.45
N SER A 4 -27.26 -34.07 10.54
CA SER A 4 -27.38 -32.59 10.46
C SER A 4 -26.06 -31.82 10.28
N VAL A 5 -25.73 -31.36 9.06
CA VAL A 5 -25.16 -30.01 8.74
C VAL A 5 -25.05 -29.76 7.21
N ASP A 6 -25.70 -28.67 6.78
CA ASP A 6 -25.22 -27.62 5.85
C ASP A 6 -25.34 -27.72 4.31
N ASP A 7 -26.49 -27.19 3.83
CA ASP A 7 -26.65 -26.13 2.82
C ASP A 7 -25.40 -25.54 2.13
N CYS A 8 -24.99 -26.11 0.99
CA CYS A 8 -24.00 -25.45 0.12
C CYS A 8 -24.32 -25.49 -1.38
N ASN A 9 -25.62 -25.41 -1.76
CA ASN A 9 -26.03 -25.29 -3.17
C ASN A 9 -26.85 -24.02 -3.50
N HIS A 10 -26.68 -22.92 -2.76
CA HIS A 10 -27.48 -21.70 -2.97
C HIS A 10 -26.71 -20.39 -3.25
N ALA A 11 -25.38 -20.30 -3.06
CA ALA A 11 -24.72 -18.98 -2.95
C ALA A 11 -23.68 -18.56 -4.00
N ALA A 12 -23.27 -19.39 -4.97
CA ALA A 12 -22.12 -19.02 -5.85
C ALA A 12 -22.45 -18.74 -7.32
N ARG A 13 -23.73 -18.84 -7.73
CA ARG A 13 -24.19 -18.59 -9.11
C ARG A 13 -24.42 -17.11 -9.46
N ASN A 14 -24.11 -16.15 -8.57
CA ASN A 14 -24.60 -14.77 -8.71
C ASN A 14 -23.55 -13.64 -8.76
N ASN A 15 -22.26 -13.91 -9.00
CA ASN A 15 -21.24 -12.83 -9.09
C ASN A 15 -20.63 -12.62 -10.49
N ILE A 16 -21.24 -13.21 -11.53
CA ILE A 16 -20.95 -12.89 -12.94
C ILE A 16 -21.44 -11.46 -13.29
N LYS A 17 -22.23 -10.81 -12.44
CA LYS A 17 -22.69 -9.41 -12.60
C LYS A 17 -21.66 -8.35 -12.21
N LYS A 18 -20.50 -8.72 -11.64
CA LYS A 18 -19.39 -7.77 -11.43
C LYS A 18 -18.41 -7.75 -12.61
N ALA A 19 -18.91 -8.11 -13.80
CA ALA A 19 -18.35 -7.69 -15.07
C ALA A 19 -18.08 -6.19 -15.00
N MET A 20 -16.79 -5.88 -14.95
CA MET A 20 -16.21 -4.56 -14.84
C MET A 20 -16.70 -3.73 -16.02
N ILE A 21 -17.69 -2.88 -15.77
CA ILE A 21 -17.96 -1.76 -16.65
C ILE A 21 -16.79 -0.78 -16.44
N TYR A 22 -15.72 -0.95 -17.22
CA TYR A 22 -14.63 0.00 -17.34
C TYR A 22 -15.18 1.30 -17.92
N HIS A 23 -15.75 2.16 -17.07
CA HIS A 23 -16.16 3.50 -17.45
C HIS A 23 -14.92 4.42 -17.52
N PRO A 24 -14.71 5.15 -18.63
CA PRO A 24 -13.52 5.96 -18.92
C PRO A 24 -13.35 7.23 -18.06
N GLN A 25 -14.06 7.36 -16.93
CA GLN A 25 -14.05 8.57 -16.06
C GLN A 25 -13.23 8.40 -14.77
N HIS A 26 -12.47 7.32 -14.59
CA HIS A 26 -11.77 7.04 -13.32
C HIS A 26 -10.59 7.97 -13.00
N LYS A 27 -10.12 8.79 -13.96
CA LYS A 27 -9.02 9.74 -13.75
C LYS A 27 -9.29 10.78 -12.65
N LYS A 28 -10.56 11.07 -12.35
CA LYS A 28 -10.97 12.10 -11.38
C LYS A 28 -11.14 11.62 -9.94
N TYR A 29 -11.39 10.32 -9.70
CA TYR A 29 -11.63 9.80 -8.33
C TYR A 29 -10.34 9.50 -7.54
N PHE A 30 -9.20 9.36 -8.24
CA PHE A 30 -7.87 9.30 -7.60
C PHE A 30 -7.45 10.65 -6.97
N ALA A 31 -8.03 11.77 -7.42
CA ALA A 31 -7.49 13.10 -7.16
C ALA A 31 -7.89 13.75 -5.81
N MET A 32 -8.79 13.15 -5.01
CA MET A 32 -9.41 13.88 -3.88
C MET A 32 -9.30 13.24 -2.48
N GLN A 33 -8.56 12.13 -2.28
CA GLN A 33 -8.07 11.82 -0.93
C GLN A 33 -6.59 11.52 -0.98
N ARG A 34 -5.83 12.23 -0.14
CA ARG A 34 -4.38 12.11 -0.02
C ARG A 34 -3.96 10.67 0.26
N LEU A 35 -2.92 10.21 -0.44
CA LEU A 35 -2.20 8.99 -0.08
C LEU A 35 -1.41 9.24 1.20
N ASN A 36 -1.30 8.22 2.06
CA ASN A 36 -0.51 8.28 3.28
C ASN A 36 0.93 7.83 2.97
N LEU A 37 1.91 8.72 3.20
CA LEU A 37 3.33 8.44 2.98
C LEU A 37 3.80 7.22 3.79
N ASN A 38 3.27 7.03 5.01
CA ASN A 38 3.61 5.85 5.81
C ASN A 38 3.16 4.56 5.14
N HIS A 39 2.01 4.55 4.46
CA HIS A 39 1.55 3.34 3.77
C HIS A 39 2.40 3.03 2.53
N LEU A 40 2.87 4.07 1.83
CA LEU A 40 3.81 3.95 0.72
C LEU A 40 5.13 3.36 1.21
N HIS A 41 5.69 3.92 2.29
CA HIS A 41 6.91 3.44 2.92
C HIS A 41 6.77 1.98 3.39
N THR A 42 5.67 1.65 4.06
CA THR A 42 5.39 0.27 4.50
C THR A 42 5.31 -0.71 3.34
N PHE A 43 4.65 -0.34 2.23
CA PHE A 43 4.62 -1.17 1.03
C PHE A 43 6.04 -1.40 0.46
N SER A 44 6.85 -0.34 0.36
CA SER A 44 8.25 -0.43 -0.09
C SER A 44 9.05 -1.42 0.76
N LEU A 45 8.97 -1.33 2.09
CA LEU A 45 9.67 -2.25 3.00
C LEU A 45 9.18 -3.69 2.90
N VAL A 46 7.86 -3.92 2.78
CA VAL A 46 7.33 -5.29 2.60
C VAL A 46 7.90 -5.94 1.35
N ILE A 47 8.05 -5.19 0.27
CA ILE A 47 8.69 -5.69 -0.95
C ILE A 47 10.19 -5.90 -0.77
N ALA A 48 10.90 -4.93 -0.18
CA ALA A 48 12.34 -5.00 0.05
C ALA A 48 12.74 -6.23 0.90
N HIS A 49 11.98 -6.51 1.95
CA HIS A 49 12.21 -7.68 2.81
C HIS A 49 11.58 -8.97 2.27
N GLY A 50 10.60 -8.86 1.36
CA GLY A 50 9.84 -10.00 0.82
C GLY A 50 8.95 -10.70 1.85
N SER A 51 8.67 -10.05 3.00
CA SER A 51 7.91 -10.61 4.12
C SER A 51 7.23 -9.50 4.93
N PHE A 52 5.96 -9.70 5.28
CA PHE A 52 5.23 -8.80 6.17
C PHE A 52 5.83 -8.77 7.59
N SER A 53 6.26 -9.92 8.12
CA SER A 53 6.81 -10.00 9.48
C SER A 53 8.14 -9.27 9.58
N ALA A 54 9.03 -9.47 8.59
CA ALA A 54 10.33 -8.80 8.58
C ALA A 54 10.19 -7.27 8.42
N ALA A 55 9.25 -6.81 7.59
CA ALA A 55 8.95 -5.38 7.48
C ALA A 55 8.35 -4.81 8.78
N ALA A 56 7.53 -5.58 9.49
CA ALA A 56 6.96 -5.16 10.77
C ALA A 56 8.03 -5.00 11.85
N GLU A 57 8.99 -5.92 11.92
CA GLU A 57 10.16 -5.80 12.79
C GLU A 57 10.96 -4.53 12.49
N HIS A 58 11.24 -4.26 11.20
CA HIS A 58 11.98 -3.07 10.77
C HIS A 58 11.23 -1.76 11.07
N LEU A 59 9.90 -1.77 11.00
CA LEU A 59 9.05 -0.61 11.27
C LEU A 59 8.73 -0.42 12.76
N HIS A 60 9.15 -1.34 13.63
CA HIS A 60 8.69 -1.41 15.02
C HIS A 60 7.16 -1.43 15.15
N LEU A 61 6.49 -2.14 14.23
CA LEU A 61 5.04 -2.31 14.18
C LEU A 61 4.67 -3.79 14.36
N THR A 62 3.39 -4.05 14.62
CA THR A 62 2.88 -5.41 14.56
C THR A 62 2.63 -5.82 13.11
N GLN A 63 2.80 -7.11 12.79
CA GLN A 63 2.52 -7.64 11.45
C GLN A 63 1.07 -7.36 10.97
N PRO A 64 0.02 -7.43 11.83
CA PRO A 64 -1.32 -7.01 11.46
C PRO A 64 -1.43 -5.53 11.06
N ALA A 65 -0.69 -4.64 11.73
CA ALA A 65 -0.68 -3.21 11.39
C ALA A 65 -0.05 -2.97 10.01
N VAL A 66 1.11 -3.60 9.72
CA VAL A 66 1.75 -3.54 8.39
C VAL A 66 0.81 -4.09 7.32
N SER A 67 0.20 -5.26 7.56
CA SER A 67 -0.77 -5.85 6.63
C SER A 67 -1.98 -4.95 6.38
N LEU A 68 -2.47 -4.25 7.41
CA LEU A 68 -3.58 -3.31 7.29
C LEU A 68 -3.19 -2.09 6.45
N GLN A 69 -2.03 -1.49 6.68
CA GLN A 69 -1.54 -0.33 5.91
C GLN A 69 -1.41 -0.65 4.42
N VAL A 70 -0.81 -1.82 4.08
CA VAL A 70 -0.71 -2.26 2.68
C VAL A 70 -2.10 -2.54 2.09
N ARG A 71 -3.00 -3.19 2.83
CA ARG A 71 -4.38 -3.43 2.35
C ARG A 71 -5.15 -2.13 2.12
N GLN A 72 -4.97 -1.13 2.98
CA GLN A 72 -5.58 0.18 2.81
C GLN A 72 -5.04 0.88 1.56
N LEU A 73 -3.74 0.77 1.28
CA LEU A 73 -3.13 1.28 0.06
C LEU A 73 -3.68 0.59 -1.20
N GLU A 74 -3.71 -0.74 -1.23
CA GLU A 74 -4.29 -1.53 -2.34
C GLU A 74 -5.76 -1.19 -2.58
N THR A 75 -6.54 -1.06 -1.50
CA THR A 75 -7.97 -0.72 -1.55
C THR A 75 -8.17 0.69 -2.10
N ARG A 76 -7.36 1.65 -1.64
CA ARG A 76 -7.41 3.04 -2.08
C ARG A 76 -7.10 3.19 -3.56
N LEU A 77 -6.16 2.40 -4.05
CA LEU A 77 -5.77 2.39 -5.46
C LEU A 77 -6.66 1.48 -6.31
N ASN A 78 -7.48 0.63 -5.68
CA ASN A 78 -8.23 -0.46 -6.32
C ASN A 78 -7.33 -1.35 -7.19
N LEU A 79 -6.12 -1.63 -6.70
CA LEU A 79 -5.09 -2.41 -7.39
C LEU A 79 -4.43 -3.38 -6.43
N LYS A 80 -4.06 -4.55 -6.94
CA LYS A 80 -3.14 -5.46 -6.26
C LYS A 80 -1.71 -5.04 -6.53
N LEU A 81 -0.96 -4.78 -5.47
CA LEU A 81 0.42 -4.29 -5.53
C LEU A 81 1.42 -5.38 -5.18
N ILE A 82 1.00 -6.37 -4.38
CA ILE A 82 1.82 -7.49 -3.95
C ILE A 82 1.23 -8.81 -4.43
N GLU A 83 2.10 -9.70 -4.90
CA GLU A 83 1.80 -11.10 -5.19
C GLU A 83 2.75 -12.03 -4.44
N ARG A 84 2.29 -13.26 -4.19
CA ARG A 84 3.11 -14.30 -3.56
C ARG A 84 3.70 -15.20 -4.64
N VAL A 85 5.04 -15.25 -4.70
CA VAL A 85 5.78 -16.14 -5.61
C VAL A 85 6.58 -17.12 -4.76
N GLY A 86 6.05 -18.33 -4.62
CA GLY A 86 6.58 -19.34 -3.70
C GLY A 86 6.54 -18.85 -2.25
N LYS A 87 7.71 -18.81 -1.60
CA LYS A 87 7.83 -18.38 -0.21
C LYS A 87 7.94 -16.87 -0.01
N ARG A 88 8.22 -16.09 -1.06
CA ARG A 88 8.49 -14.64 -0.97
C ARG A 88 7.34 -13.81 -1.53
N LEU A 89 7.23 -12.59 -1.02
CA LEU A 89 6.38 -11.54 -1.58
C LEU A 89 7.14 -10.81 -2.69
N LYS A 90 6.46 -10.52 -3.79
CA LYS A 90 6.99 -9.76 -4.93
C LYS A 90 6.00 -8.67 -5.34
N PRO A 91 6.47 -7.57 -5.93
CA PRO A 91 5.58 -6.55 -6.47
C PRO A 91 4.91 -7.09 -7.75
N THR A 92 3.64 -6.75 -7.94
CA THR A 92 2.97 -6.90 -9.24
C THR A 92 3.52 -5.86 -10.23
N SER A 93 3.07 -5.89 -11.50
CA SER A 93 3.39 -4.81 -12.45
C SER A 93 2.99 -3.43 -11.92
N ALA A 94 1.80 -3.30 -11.31
CA ALA A 94 1.36 -2.05 -10.69
C ALA A 94 2.19 -1.69 -9.45
N GLY A 95 2.61 -2.71 -8.68
CA GLY A 95 3.53 -2.54 -7.55
C GLY A 95 4.88 -1.97 -7.98
N ASN A 96 5.46 -2.46 -9.08
CA ASN A 96 6.72 -1.94 -9.62
C ASN A 96 6.61 -0.47 -10.02
N THR A 97 5.56 -0.11 -10.77
CA THR A 97 5.30 1.29 -11.11
C THR A 97 5.18 2.16 -9.85
N LEU A 98 4.48 1.67 -8.82
CA LEU A 98 4.35 2.41 -7.57
C LEU A 98 5.71 2.59 -6.87
N LEU A 99 6.58 1.58 -6.84
CA LEU A 99 7.93 1.69 -6.24
C LEU A 99 8.77 2.78 -6.91
N GLU A 100 8.71 2.91 -8.25
CA GLU A 100 9.39 3.99 -8.98
C GLU A 100 8.87 5.39 -8.60
N HIS A 101 7.58 5.50 -8.31
CA HIS A 101 6.99 6.75 -7.82
C HIS A 101 7.38 7.01 -6.36
N ILE A 102 7.39 5.99 -5.51
CA ILE A 102 7.78 6.11 -4.10
C ILE A 102 9.22 6.61 -3.99
N ALA A 103 10.15 6.04 -4.75
CA ALA A 103 11.54 6.50 -4.73
C ALA A 103 11.69 8.00 -5.03
N ARG A 104 10.89 8.53 -5.97
CA ARG A 104 10.88 9.96 -6.29
C ARG A 104 10.21 10.81 -5.21
N ILE A 105 9.14 10.30 -4.61
CA ILE A 105 8.45 10.98 -3.50
C ILE A 105 9.40 11.08 -2.31
N ASP A 106 10.07 9.98 -1.95
CA ASP A 106 11.03 9.92 -0.86
C ASP A 106 12.19 10.90 -1.09
N ALA A 107 12.71 10.99 -2.31
CA ALA A 107 13.74 11.98 -2.67
C ALA A 107 13.26 13.42 -2.46
N VAL A 108 12.06 13.77 -2.92
CA VAL A 108 11.50 15.12 -2.73
C VAL A 108 11.26 15.44 -1.25
N VAL A 109 10.83 14.45 -0.47
CA VAL A 109 10.64 14.61 0.98
C VAL A 109 11.97 14.84 1.67
N GLU A 110 13.00 14.06 1.33
CA GLU A 110 14.35 14.21 1.88
C GLU A 110 14.94 15.59 1.55
N ASP A 111 14.86 16.02 0.29
CA ASP A 111 15.32 17.34 -0.15
C ASP A 111 14.63 18.46 0.65
N ALA A 112 13.31 18.37 0.82
CA ALA A 112 12.55 19.34 1.61
C ALA A 112 12.98 19.36 3.09
N LEU A 113 13.27 18.20 3.68
CA LEU A 113 13.75 18.12 5.06
C LEU A 113 15.14 18.71 5.21
N LEU A 114 16.04 18.49 4.25
CA LEU A 114 17.37 19.10 4.21
C LEU A 114 17.28 20.63 4.11
N GLU A 115 16.47 21.15 3.20
CA GLU A 115 16.23 22.59 3.06
C GLU A 115 15.67 23.18 4.37
N LEU A 116 14.68 22.55 4.98
CA LEU A 116 14.09 23.01 6.24
C LEU A 116 15.07 22.97 7.42
N SER A 117 15.97 21.98 7.46
CA SER A 117 17.01 21.90 8.49
C SER A 117 17.99 23.09 8.42
N SER A 118 18.25 23.60 7.20
CA SER A 118 19.08 24.77 6.98
C SER A 118 18.42 26.06 7.48
N HIS A 119 17.09 26.18 7.33
CA HIS A 119 16.31 27.29 7.89
C HIS A 119 16.28 27.28 9.41
N ALA A 120 16.16 26.11 10.04
CA ALA A 120 16.16 25.98 11.50
C ALA A 120 17.51 26.39 12.12
N SER A 121 18.61 26.22 11.38
CA SER A 121 19.98 26.54 11.83
C SER A 121 20.40 27.98 11.49
N GLY A 122 19.62 28.70 10.66
CA GLY A 122 19.94 30.03 10.12
C GLY A 122 19.36 31.24 10.88
N VAL A 123 18.62 31.04 11.99
CA VAL A 123 17.97 32.14 12.76
C VAL A 123 18.45 32.18 14.22
N ALA A 124 19.67 31.68 14.49
CA ALA A 124 20.37 31.88 15.76
C ALA A 124 21.59 32.81 15.62
N GLY A 125 21.55 33.74 14.66
CA GLY A 125 22.64 34.69 14.42
C GLY A 125 22.13 36.07 14.01
N GLN A 126 22.05 36.97 15.01
CA GLN A 126 22.10 38.44 14.95
C GLN A 126 21.15 39.20 14.01
N VAL A 127 20.20 39.94 14.59
CA VAL A 127 20.33 41.39 14.88
C VAL A 127 19.37 41.79 16.01
#